data_AF-A0A137P0Q9-F1
#
_entry.id   AF-A0A137P0Q9-F1
#
_cell.length_a   1.000
_cell.length_b   1.000
_cell.length_c   1.000
_cell.angle_alpha   90.00
_cell.angle_beta   90.00
_cell.angle_gamma   90.00
#
_symmetry.space_group_name_H-M   'P 1'
#
loop_
_entity.id
_entity.type
_entity.pdbx_description
1 polymer ?
#
loop_
_entity_poly.entity_id
_entity_poly.type
_entity_poly.pdbx_seq_one_letter_code
_entity_poly.pdbx_strand_id
1 'polypeptide(L)'
;MNKVDKNISLTDVKYYKKFNFTPGDLQIFNQLANIGAARNYLTSFDYSRLNPQTLRSLNVVRNKLEKTDIEVFSLLVNLEDLEIEGNKFYGSLESLKNCTKLESLIIHCTDINRGIEYLPNSLIFLKT
;
A
#
# COMPACT_ATOMS: atom_id res chain seq x y z
N MET A 1 -23.02 -11.26 -15.25
CA MET A 1 -21.60 -10.96 -15.03
C MET A 1 -21.54 -9.85 -13.98
N ASN A 2 -21.34 -10.20 -12.71
CA ASN A 2 -21.33 -9.21 -11.62
C ASN A 2 -20.09 -8.32 -11.79
N LYS A 3 -20.26 -7.00 -11.81
CA LYS A 3 -19.16 -6.05 -11.74
C LYS A 3 -18.45 -6.29 -10.41
N VAL A 4 -17.24 -6.84 -10.46
CA VAL A 4 -16.35 -6.85 -9.29
C VAL A 4 -16.05 -5.39 -8.95
N ASP A 5 -16.40 -4.98 -7.75
CA ASP A 5 -16.04 -3.64 -7.26
C ASP A 5 -14.50 -3.57 -7.22
N LYS A 6 -13.94 -2.60 -7.95
CA LYS A 6 -12.48 -2.43 -8.07
C LYS A 6 -11.88 -1.71 -6.86
N ASN A 7 -12.72 -1.31 -5.92
CA ASN A 7 -12.35 -0.57 -4.73
C ASN A 7 -12.77 -1.39 -3.51
N ILE A 8 -11.83 -1.64 -2.61
CA ILE A 8 -12.15 -2.17 -1.29
C ILE A 8 -11.72 -1.14 -0.26
N SER A 9 -12.68 -0.63 0.51
CA SER A 9 -12.43 0.12 1.73
C SER A 9 -12.80 -0.74 2.93
N LEU A 10 -11.82 -1.13 3.74
CA LEU A 10 -12.01 -1.86 4.99
C LEU A 10 -12.38 -0.93 6.15
N THR A 11 -12.60 0.36 5.90
CA THR A 11 -12.94 1.38 6.91
C THR A 11 -14.27 1.13 7.62
N ASP A 12 -15.15 0.30 7.06
CA ASP A 12 -16.45 -0.05 7.65
C ASP A 12 -16.40 -1.30 8.55
N VAL A 13 -15.27 -2.01 8.65
CA VAL A 13 -15.12 -3.19 9.51
C VAL A 13 -14.64 -2.78 10.89
N LYS A 14 -15.45 -1.94 11.56
CA LYS A 14 -15.15 -1.35 12.86
C LYS A 14 -15.02 -2.33 14.03
N TYR A 15 -15.31 -3.62 13.87
CA TYR A 15 -15.31 -4.55 15.00
C TYR A 15 -14.86 -5.96 14.61
N TYR A 16 -13.67 -6.31 15.12
CA TYR A 16 -13.19 -7.68 15.35
C TYR A 16 -13.38 -8.68 14.22
N LYS A 17 -12.41 -8.77 13.30
CA LYS A 17 -11.97 -10.07 12.77
C LYS A 17 -10.63 -9.90 12.07
N LYS A 18 -9.71 -10.82 12.37
CA LYS A 18 -8.56 -11.13 11.51
C LYS A 18 -9.14 -11.32 10.10
N PHE A 19 -8.79 -10.47 9.14
CA PHE A 19 -9.18 -10.68 7.75
C PHE A 19 -8.40 -11.90 7.25
N ASN A 20 -8.96 -13.08 7.46
CA ASN A 20 -8.52 -14.28 6.79
C ASN A 20 -9.22 -14.29 5.44
N PHE A 21 -8.65 -13.62 4.44
CA PHE A 21 -9.12 -13.76 3.06
C PHE A 21 -9.00 -15.23 2.65
N THR A 22 -10.09 -15.82 2.16
CA THR A 22 -10.02 -17.18 1.60
C THR A 22 -9.33 -17.13 0.23
N PRO A 23 -8.74 -18.23 -0.27
CA PRO A 23 -8.18 -18.28 -1.63
C PRO A 23 -9.15 -17.81 -2.74
N GLY A 24 -10.47 -17.92 -2.53
CA GLY A 24 -11.49 -17.40 -3.45
C GLY A 24 -11.63 -15.87 -3.38
N ASP A 25 -11.61 -15.29 -2.17
CA ASP A 25 -11.58 -13.83 -1.97
C ASP A 25 -10.26 -13.22 -2.50
N LEU A 26 -9.19 -14.03 -2.52
CA LEU A 26 -7.85 -13.63 -2.95
C LEU A 26 -7.72 -13.42 -4.47
N GLN A 27 -8.63 -13.94 -5.31
CA GLN A 27 -8.66 -13.61 -6.75
C GLN A 27 -9.07 -12.15 -7.01
N ILE A 28 -9.74 -11.50 -6.05
CA ILE A 28 -10.25 -10.15 -6.20
C ILE A 28 -9.10 -9.13 -6.18
N PHE A 29 -8.05 -9.34 -5.36
CA PHE A 29 -6.88 -8.46 -5.31
C PHE A 29 -6.17 -8.30 -6.65
N ASN A 30 -6.24 -9.32 -7.52
CA ASN A 30 -5.71 -9.25 -8.88
C ASN A 30 -6.45 -8.28 -9.80
N GLN A 31 -7.57 -7.71 -9.37
CA GLN A 31 -8.38 -6.78 -10.16
C GLN A 31 -8.57 -5.42 -9.46
N LEU A 32 -8.11 -5.28 -8.22
CA LEU A 32 -8.30 -4.06 -7.46
C LEU A 32 -7.37 -2.96 -7.97
N ALA A 33 -7.96 -1.77 -8.09
CA ALA A 33 -7.21 -0.54 -8.34
C ALA A 33 -6.90 0.17 -7.01
N ASN A 34 -7.81 0.10 -6.04
CA ASN A 34 -7.67 0.86 -4.79
C ASN A 34 -7.92 -0.04 -3.58
N ILE A 35 -6.99 -0.01 -2.64
CA ILE A 35 -7.07 -0.74 -1.37
C ILE A 35 -6.95 0.28 -0.23
N GLY A 36 -8.02 0.42 0.55
CA GLY A 36 -8.05 1.25 1.76
C GLY A 36 -8.27 0.40 3.00
N ALA A 37 -7.36 0.49 3.97
CA ALA A 37 -7.46 -0.17 5.27
C ALA A 37 -6.92 0.72 6.41
N ALA A 38 -6.96 2.04 6.21
CA ALA A 38 -6.48 3.01 7.19
C ALA A 38 -7.16 2.89 8.55
N ARG A 39 -6.42 3.22 9.62
CA ARG A 39 -6.90 3.36 11.01
C ARG A 39 -7.53 2.08 11.55
N ASN A 40 -6.86 0.96 11.33
CA ASN A 40 -7.24 -0.37 11.82
C ASN A 40 -6.16 -0.93 12.78
N TYR A 41 -6.31 -2.20 13.16
CA TYR A 41 -5.35 -2.93 14.01
C TYR A 41 -4.60 -4.03 13.24
N LEU A 42 -4.38 -3.86 11.93
CA LEU A 42 -3.67 -4.85 11.13
C LEU A 42 -2.25 -5.03 11.66
N THR A 43 -1.84 -6.27 11.91
CA THR A 43 -0.48 -6.61 12.35
C THR A 43 0.38 -7.19 11.24
N SER A 44 -0.25 -7.69 10.17
CA SER A 44 0.40 -8.24 8.98
C SER A 44 -0.42 -7.94 7.73
N PHE A 45 0.25 -7.97 6.58
CA PHE A 45 -0.35 -7.78 5.26
C PHE A 45 0.43 -8.59 4.22
N ASP A 46 -0.24 -9.38 3.39
CA ASP A 46 0.42 -10.18 2.35
C ASP A 46 0.60 -9.35 1.07
N TYR A 47 1.69 -8.58 1.00
CA TYR A 47 2.00 -7.72 -0.15
C TYR A 47 2.23 -8.50 -1.45
N SER A 48 2.56 -9.79 -1.38
CA SER A 48 2.80 -10.64 -2.56
C SER A 48 1.55 -10.84 -3.42
N ARG A 49 0.36 -10.52 -2.87
CA ARG A 49 -0.94 -10.62 -3.54
C ARG A 49 -1.35 -9.35 -4.28
N LEU A 50 -0.60 -8.27 -4.12
CA LEU A 50 -0.87 -7.03 -4.82
C LEU A 50 -0.55 -7.20 -6.30
N ASN A 51 -1.50 -6.86 -7.17
CA ASN A 51 -1.27 -6.94 -8.61
C ASN A 51 -0.67 -5.63 -9.14
N PRO A 52 0.58 -5.65 -9.62
CA PRO A 52 1.25 -4.46 -10.13
C PRO A 52 0.61 -3.89 -11.40
N GLN A 53 -0.20 -4.66 -12.12
CA GLN A 53 -0.89 -4.21 -13.34
C GLN A 53 -2.14 -3.38 -13.01
N THR A 54 -2.82 -3.67 -11.90
CA THR A 54 -4.12 -3.07 -11.59
C THR A 54 -4.06 -2.06 -10.46
N LEU A 55 -3.22 -2.29 -9.44
CA LEU A 55 -3.18 -1.42 -8.27
C LEU A 55 -2.69 -0.02 -8.63
N ARG A 56 -3.36 0.99 -8.07
CA ARG A 56 -3.12 2.43 -8.23
C ARG A 56 -2.99 3.11 -6.87
N SER A 57 -3.84 2.77 -5.92
CA SER A 57 -3.81 3.36 -4.58
C SER A 57 -3.74 2.29 -3.49
N LEU A 58 -2.82 2.48 -2.54
CA LEU A 58 -2.72 1.69 -1.32
C LEU A 58 -2.68 2.61 -0.10
N ASN A 59 -3.69 2.52 0.75
CA ASN A 59 -3.76 3.24 2.00
C ASN A 59 -3.89 2.27 3.18
N VAL A 60 -2.82 2.12 3.97
CA VAL A 60 -2.78 1.31 5.19
C VAL A 60 -2.34 2.13 6.42
N VAL A 61 -2.54 3.44 6.35
CA VAL A 61 -2.17 4.42 7.39
C VAL A 61 -2.66 4.00 8.78
N ARG A 62 -1.86 4.23 9.80
CA ARG A 62 -2.18 4.01 11.23
C ARG A 62 -2.72 2.61 11.50
N ASN A 63 -1.88 1.62 11.19
CA ASN A 63 -2.08 0.23 11.60
C ASN A 63 -0.97 -0.18 12.59
N LYS A 64 -0.84 -1.48 12.85
CA LYS A 64 0.22 -2.07 13.69
C LYS A 64 1.08 -3.03 12.87
N LEU A 65 1.24 -2.75 11.56
CA LEU A 65 1.93 -3.64 10.64
C LEU A 65 3.35 -3.92 11.14
N GLU A 66 3.75 -5.18 11.03
CA GLU A 66 5.08 -5.62 11.41
C GLU A 66 6.18 -4.89 10.64
N LYS A 67 7.40 -4.98 11.16
CA LYS A 67 8.55 -4.30 10.57
C LYS A 67 8.77 -4.82 9.15
N THR A 68 8.58 -3.95 8.16
CA THR A 68 8.53 -4.31 6.73
C THR A 68 9.45 -3.39 5.93
N ASP A 69 10.26 -3.95 5.03
CA ASP A 69 11.07 -3.14 4.12
C ASP A 69 10.16 -2.55 3.02
N ILE A 70 10.33 -1.27 2.70
CA ILE A 70 9.58 -0.59 1.64
C ILE A 70 9.79 -1.22 0.25
N GLU A 71 10.84 -2.04 0.07
CA GLU A 71 11.06 -2.82 -1.16
C GLU A 71 9.88 -3.72 -1.55
N VAL A 72 8.98 -4.08 -0.62
CA VAL A 72 7.74 -4.81 -0.93
C VAL A 72 6.85 -4.12 -1.97
N PHE A 73 7.01 -2.81 -2.18
CA PHE A 73 6.25 -2.03 -3.15
C PHE A 73 6.97 -1.82 -4.49
N SER A 74 8.22 -2.29 -4.63
CA SER A 74 9.07 -2.01 -5.81
C SER A 74 8.52 -2.50 -7.15
N LEU A 75 7.68 -3.54 -7.11
CA LEU A 75 7.04 -4.10 -8.31
C LEU A 75 5.75 -3.37 -8.70
N LEU A 76 5.19 -2.53 -7.83
CA LEU A 76 3.93 -1.81 -8.06
C LEU A 76 4.16 -0.58 -8.96
N VAL A 77 4.66 -0.82 -10.17
CA VAL A 77 5.09 0.22 -11.12
C VAL A 77 3.96 1.15 -11.60
N ASN A 78 2.70 0.74 -11.41
CA ASN A 78 1.54 1.55 -11.72
C ASN A 78 0.94 2.28 -10.50
N LEU A 79 1.57 2.21 -9.32
CA LEU A 79 1.08 2.87 -8.13
C LEU A 79 1.14 4.40 -8.31
N GLU A 80 0.04 5.06 -7.99
CA GLU A 80 -0.19 6.51 -8.05
C GLU A 80 -0.18 7.11 -6.64
N ASP A 81 -0.78 6.41 -5.66
CA ASP A 81 -0.83 6.83 -4.26
C ASP A 81 -0.34 5.71 -3.31
N LEU A 82 0.63 6.05 -2.45
CA LEU A 82 1.10 5.18 -1.36
C LEU A 82 1.04 5.89 -0.02
N GLU A 83 0.15 5.43 0.85
CA GLU A 83 0.01 5.95 2.22
C GLU A 83 0.24 4.84 3.25
N ILE A 84 1.36 4.92 3.95
CA ILE A 84 1.81 3.91 4.93
C ILE A 84 2.16 4.51 6.30
N GLU A 85 1.82 5.79 6.52
CA GLU A 85 2.03 6.52 7.79
C GLU A 85 1.73 5.67 9.02
N GLY A 86 2.56 5.81 10.05
CA GLY A 86 2.25 5.28 11.38
C GLY A 86 2.28 3.75 11.45
N ASN A 87 3.14 3.15 10.63
CA ASN A 87 3.50 1.74 10.64
C ASN A 87 5.02 1.59 10.73
N LYS A 88 5.53 0.36 10.86
CA LYS A 88 6.96 0.08 11.05
C LYS A 88 7.70 -0.18 9.72
N PHE A 89 7.47 0.65 8.71
CA PHE A 89 8.21 0.51 7.45
C PHE A 89 9.62 1.08 7.58
N TYR A 90 10.59 0.44 6.94
CA TYR A 90 11.99 0.88 6.89
C TYR A 90 12.55 0.67 5.48
N GLY A 91 13.83 1.00 5.26
CA GLY A 91 14.51 0.76 3.98
C GLY A 91 14.87 2.05 3.26
N SER A 92 15.02 1.98 1.94
CA SER A 92 15.38 3.10 1.08
C SER A 92 14.24 3.44 0.12
N LEU A 93 13.96 4.72 -0.07
CA LEU A 93 13.03 5.18 -1.10
C LEU A 93 13.51 4.89 -2.54
N GLU A 94 14.78 4.51 -2.72
CA GLU A 94 15.29 4.00 -4.00
C GLU A 94 14.45 2.83 -4.54
N SER A 95 13.87 2.01 -3.67
CA SER A 95 13.02 0.89 -4.09
C SER A 95 11.79 1.33 -4.88
N LEU A 96 11.38 2.60 -4.79
CA LEU A 96 10.26 3.18 -5.53
C LEU A 96 10.68 3.90 -6.82
N LYS A 97 11.96 3.86 -7.22
CA LYS A 97 12.47 4.57 -8.42
C LYS A 97 11.74 4.20 -9.72
N ASN A 98 11.21 2.97 -9.79
CA ASN A 98 10.48 2.45 -10.95
C ASN A 98 8.97 2.70 -10.87
N CYS A 99 8.45 3.21 -9.75
CA CYS A 99 7.04 3.61 -9.60
C CYS A 99 6.79 4.95 -10.28
N THR A 100 7.07 5.04 -11.59
CA THR A 100 7.06 6.28 -12.40
C THR A 100 5.72 6.99 -12.51
N LYS A 101 4.65 6.40 -11.96
CA LYS A 101 3.31 7.00 -11.85
C LYS A 101 2.99 7.52 -10.45
N LEU A 102 3.89 7.36 -9.48
CA LEU A 102 3.65 7.74 -8.09
C LEU A 102 3.54 9.26 -7.98
N GLU A 103 2.36 9.75 -7.61
CA GLU A 103 2.02 11.16 -7.47
C GLU A 103 1.99 11.60 -6.00
N SER A 104 1.59 10.69 -5.10
CA SER A 104 1.49 10.95 -3.65
C SER A 104 2.20 9.88 -2.83
N LEU A 105 3.06 10.31 -1.91
CA LEU A 105 3.77 9.44 -0.97
C LEU A 105 3.68 9.97 0.47
N ILE A 106 3.01 9.21 1.33
CA ILE A 106 2.85 9.53 2.76
C ILE A 106 3.52 8.45 3.60
N ILE A 107 4.71 8.76 4.12
CA ILE A 107 5.55 7.86 4.89
C ILE A 107 5.92 8.40 6.28
N HIS A 108 5.36 9.53 6.71
CA HIS A 108 5.66 10.05 8.04
C HIS A 108 5.33 9.07 9.17
N CYS A 109 6.06 9.18 10.27
CA CYS A 109 5.99 8.22 11.38
C CYS A 109 6.30 6.78 10.93
N THR A 110 7.31 6.61 10.07
CA THR A 110 7.97 5.33 9.74
C THR A 110 9.47 5.43 10.03
N ASP A 111 10.22 4.35 9.82
CA ASP A 111 11.69 4.29 9.97
C ASP A 111 12.43 4.52 8.63
N ILE A 112 11.76 5.06 7.60
CA ILE A 112 12.35 5.37 6.28
C ILE A 112 13.00 6.77 6.33
N ASN A 113 14.31 6.83 6.10
CA ASN A 113 15.07 8.08 6.27
C ASN A 113 16.09 8.39 5.17
N ARG A 114 16.06 7.67 4.04
CA ARG A 114 17.00 7.85 2.92
C ARG A 114 16.39 7.55 1.56
N GLY A 115 17.04 8.02 0.50
CA GLY A 115 16.70 7.71 -0.90
C GLY A 115 15.68 8.64 -1.55
N ILE A 116 15.40 9.80 -0.94
CA ILE A 116 14.48 10.82 -1.48
C ILE A 116 14.93 11.24 -2.90
N GLU A 117 16.23 11.28 -3.13
CA GLU A 117 16.86 11.62 -4.41
C GLU A 117 16.53 10.66 -5.57
N TYR A 118 15.97 9.48 -5.29
CA TYR A 118 15.57 8.49 -6.30
C TYR A 118 14.07 8.51 -6.61
N LEU A 119 13.29 9.35 -5.93
CA LEU A 119 11.85 9.43 -6.16
C LEU A 119 11.55 9.90 -7.59
N PRO A 120 10.49 9.37 -8.23
CA PRO A 120 10.16 9.70 -9.60
C PRO A 120 9.69 11.15 -9.74
N ASN A 121 9.96 11.77 -10.89
CA ASN A 121 9.52 13.14 -11.20
C ASN A 121 7.99 13.31 -11.23
N SER A 122 7.23 12.22 -11.25
CA SER A 122 5.76 12.23 -11.14
C SER A 122 5.28 12.66 -9.75
N LEU A 123 6.14 12.63 -8.73
CA LEU A 123 5.74 12.89 -7.35
C LEU A 123 5.40 14.37 -7.16
N ILE A 124 4.15 14.63 -6.78
CA ILE A 124 3.62 15.98 -6.54
C ILE A 124 3.52 16.24 -5.04
N PHE A 125 3.26 15.20 -4.24
CA PHE A 125 3.10 15.30 -2.80
C PHE A 125 3.96 14.29 -2.05
N LEU A 126 4.74 14.79 -1.08
CA LEU A 126 5.56 13.99 -0.19
C LEU A 126 5.37 14.45 1.26
N LYS A 127 5.11 13.48 2.15
CA LYS A 127 5.11 13.71 3.60
C LYS A 127 5.95 12.65 4.32
N THR A 128 7.10 13.08 4.85
CA THR A 128 8.07 12.27 5.59
C THR A 128 8.07 12.56 7.08
#